data_AF-A0A7C3G4W9-F1
#
_entry.id   AF-A0A7C3G4W9-F1
#
_cell.length_a   1.000
_cell.length_b   1.000
_cell.length_c   1.000
_cell.angle_alpha   90.00
_cell.angle_beta   90.00
_cell.angle_gamma   90.00
#
_symmetry.space_group_name_H-M   'P 1'
#
loop_
_entity.id
_entity.type
_entity.pdbx_description
1 polymer ?
#
loop_
_entity_poly.entity_id
_entity_poly.type
_entity_poly.pdbx_seq_one_letter_code
_entity_poly.pdbx_strand_id
1 'polypeptide(L)' 'MGILQVLLLLVYLLVAAGLIWVVILQEPKTGGGDLFGGGATDLFAARGLTGGLYRVTIYLGFAFLFLALLIGTWQL' A
#
# COMPACT_ATOMS: atom_id res chain seq x y z
N MET A 1 -2.81 0.52 28.87
CA MET A 1 -2.35 -0.07 27.60
C MET A 1 -1.38 -1.20 27.92
N GLY A 2 -1.73 -2.44 27.60
CA GLY A 2 -0.82 -3.58 27.81
C GLY A 2 0.35 -3.56 26.82
N ILE A 3 1.46 -4.23 27.16
CA ILE A 3 2.64 -4.33 26.28
C ILE A 3 2.28 -4.84 24.88
N LEU A 4 1.35 -5.79 24.79
CA LEU A 4 0.84 -6.33 23.53
C LEU A 4 0.15 -5.26 22.66
N GLN A 5 -0.65 -4.37 23.26
CA GLN A 5 -1.31 -3.29 22.52
C GLN A 5 -0.31 -2.29 21.95
N VAL A 6 0.73 -1.95 22.72
CA VAL A 6 1.81 -1.07 22.26
C VAL A 6 2.55 -1.70 21.07
N LEU A 7 2.87 -2.98 21.14
CA LEU A 7 3.53 -3.70 20.05
C LEU A 7 2.67 -3.73 18.78
N LEU A 8 1.36 -3.99 18.91
CA LEU A 8 0.45 -3.98 17.76
C LEU A 8 0.39 -2.60 17.09
N LEU A 9 0.34 -1.52 17.88
CA LEU A 9 0.37 -0.15 17.36
C LEU A 9 1.69 0.18 16.66
N LEU A 10 2.82 -0.26 17.20
CA LEU A 10 4.13 -0.08 16.56
C LEU A 10 4.22 -0.83 15.23
N VAL A 11 3.74 -2.07 15.16
CA VAL A 11 3.70 -2.83 13.91
C VAL A 11 2.78 -2.16 12.89
N TYR A 12 1.60 -1.70 13.32
CA TYR A 12 0.69 -0.97 12.45
C TYR A 12 1.30 0.32 11.90
N LEU A 13 2.00 1.08 12.75
CA LEU A 13 2.74 2.28 12.34
C LEU A 13 3.80 1.96 11.27
N LEU A 14 4.57 0.89 11.46
CA LEU A 14 5.60 0.48 10.49
C LEU A 14 5.00 0.07 9.14
N VAL A 15 3.89 -0.68 9.17
CA VAL A 15 3.17 -1.06 7.94
C VAL A 15 2.64 0.18 7.22
N ALA A 16 2.04 1.12 7.94
CA ALA A 16 1.53 2.37 7.37
C ALA A 16 2.66 3.21 6.74
N ALA A 17 3.76 3.41 7.47
CA ALA A 17 4.92 4.15 6.98
C ALA A 17 5.54 3.47 5.74
N GLY A 18 5.66 2.15 5.75
CA GLY A 18 6.14 1.38 4.60
C GLY A 18 5.22 1.49 3.38
N LEU A 19 3.90 1.48 3.60
CA LEU A 19 2.92 1.65 2.54
C LEU A 19 3.00 3.05 1.91
N ILE A 20 3.10 4.09 2.73
CA ILE A 20 3.32 5.48 2.27
C ILE A 20 4.60 5.56 1.44
N TRP A 21 5.70 5.03 1.96
CA TRP A 21 6.99 5.03 1.28
C TRP A 21 6.93 4.35 -0.09
N VAL A 22 6.36 3.13 -0.13
CA VAL A 22 6.25 2.35 -1.36
C VAL A 22 5.32 3.00 -2.38
N VAL A 23 4.26 3.68 -1.94
CA VAL A 23 3.35 4.42 -2.84
C VAL A 23 4.03 5.65 -3.42
N ILE A 24 4.78 6.41 -2.62
CA ILE A 24 5.52 7.58 -3.12
C ILE A 24 6.54 7.17 -4.17
N LEU A 25 7.19 6.02 -4.00
CA LEU A 25 8.15 5.50 -5.00
C LEU A 25 7.49 5.03 -6.31
N GLN A 26 6.17 4.88 -6.36
CA GLN A 26 5.45 4.48 -7.57
C GLN A 26 5.02 5.70 -8.39
N GLU A 27 5.99 6.47 -8.88
CA GLU A 27 5.72 7.62 -9.74
C GLU A 27 4.88 7.19 -10.97
N PRO A 28 3.74 7.85 -11.24
CA PRO A 28 2.92 7.56 -12.40
C PRO A 28 3.69 7.91 -13.68
N LYS A 29 3.59 7.04 -14.69
CA LYS A 29 4.47 7.07 -15.86
C LYS A 29 4.14 8.17 -16.90
N THR A 30 3.11 8.99 -16.70
CA THR A 30 2.73 10.03 -17.68
C THR A 30 1.96 11.20 -17.04
N GLY A 31 2.21 12.42 -17.54
CA GLY A 31 1.73 13.68 -16.98
C GLY A 31 0.38 14.15 -17.52
N GLY A 32 -0.37 14.86 -16.66
CA GLY A 32 -1.43 15.85 -16.97
C GLY A 32 -2.71 15.38 -17.66
N GLY A 33 -2.62 14.57 -18.72
CA GLY A 33 -3.76 14.08 -19.51
C GLY A 33 -4.34 12.73 -19.06
N ASP A 34 -3.70 12.08 -18.08
CA ASP A 34 -3.97 10.67 -17.70
C ASP A 34 -5.20 10.44 -16.79
N LEU A 35 -5.87 11.51 -16.35
CA LEU A 35 -7.08 11.39 -15.52
C LEU A 35 -8.28 10.78 -16.28
N PHE A 36 -8.24 10.75 -17.61
CA PHE A 36 -9.35 10.28 -18.46
C PHE A 36 -9.09 8.99 -19.23
N GLY A 37 -8.09 8.20 -18.83
CA GLY A 37 -7.88 6.84 -19.35
C GLY A 37 -7.28 6.80 -20.75
N GLY A 38 -5.95 6.63 -20.81
CA GLY A 38 -5.22 6.25 -22.03
C GLY A 38 -5.57 4.84 -22.48
N GLY A 39 -6.74 4.67 -23.09
CA GLY A 39 -7.40 3.38 -23.37
C GLY A 39 -6.82 2.51 -24.49
N ALA A 40 -5.55 2.58 -24.86
CA ALA A 40 -5.04 1.69 -25.92
C ALA A 40 -3.56 1.29 -25.84
N THR A 41 -2.70 2.04 -25.13
CA THR A 41 -1.24 1.89 -25.31
C THR A 41 -0.56 1.03 -24.25
N ASP A 42 -1.21 0.79 -23.11
CA ASP A 42 -0.60 0.11 -21.96
C ASP A 42 -0.89 -1.39 -21.87
N LEU A 43 -1.66 -1.96 -22.81
CA LEU A 43 -2.08 -3.36 -22.77
C LEU A 43 -0.90 -4.37 -22.90
N PHE A 44 0.25 -3.92 -23.42
CA PHE A 44 1.44 -4.75 -23.64
C PHE A 44 2.75 -4.15 -23.09
N ALA A 45 2.70 -3.03 -22.36
CA ALA A 45 3.90 -2.46 -21.75
C ALA A 45 4.33 -3.31 -20.54
N ALA A 46 5.38 -4.10 -20.74
CA ALA A 46 5.90 -5.07 -19.77
C ALA A 46 6.13 -4.45 -18.37
N ARG A 47 5.30 -4.89 -17.40
CA ARG A 47 5.25 -4.44 -16.00
C ARG A 47 6.39 -5.00 -15.14
N GLY A 48 7.60 -5.16 -15.67
CA GLY A 48 8.68 -5.92 -15.02
C GLY A 48 9.13 -5.35 -13.66
N LEU A 49 9.41 -4.06 -13.61
CA LEU A 49 9.94 -3.38 -12.40
C LEU A 49 8.82 -2.82 -11.50
N THR A 50 7.76 -2.25 -12.10
CA THR A 50 6.59 -1.77 -11.37
C THR A 50 5.77 -2.92 -10.76
N GLY A 51 5.81 -4.11 -11.36
CA GLY A 51 5.08 -5.28 -10.88
C GLY A 51 5.54 -5.78 -9.50
N GLY A 52 6.82 -5.61 -9.16
CA GLY A 52 7.35 -5.99 -7.85
C GLY A 52 6.84 -5.08 -6.73
N LEU A 53 7.02 -3.76 -6.88
CA LEU A 53 6.49 -2.77 -5.93
C LEU A 53 4.96 -2.86 -5.83
N TYR A 54 4.28 -3.07 -6.96
CA TYR A 54 2.83 -3.28 -6.99
C TYR A 54 2.39 -4.47 -6.11
N ARG A 55 3.06 -5.62 -6.21
CA ARG A 55 2.77 -6.79 -5.36
C ARG A 55 3.05 -6.49 -3.88
N VAL A 56 4.15 -5.80 -3.58
CA VAL A 56 4.51 -5.39 -2.21
C VAL A 56 3.43 -4.48 -1.63
N THR A 57 2.93 -3.50 -2.39
CA THR A 57 1.84 -2.63 -1.95
C THR A 57 0.56 -3.40 -1.66
N ILE A 58 0.22 -4.39 -2.48
CA ILE A 58 -0.96 -5.25 -2.24
C ILE A 58 -0.81 -5.97 -0.89
N TYR A 59 0.33 -6.61 -0.64
CA TYR A 59 0.54 -7.32 0.62
C TYR A 59 0.54 -6.38 1.83
N LEU A 60 1.17 -5.21 1.72
CA LEU A 60 1.14 -4.17 2.75
C LEU A 60 -0.28 -3.65 3.00
N GLY A 61 -1.07 -3.47 1.94
CA GLY A 61 -2.47 -3.04 2.04
C GLY A 61 -3.35 -4.05 2.77
N PHE A 62 -3.22 -5.33 2.45
CA PHE A 62 -3.92 -6.38 3.19
C PHE A 62 -3.47 -6.46 4.65
N ALA A 63 -2.17 -6.36 4.92
CA ALA A 63 -1.64 -6.34 6.28
C ALA A 63 -2.16 -5.14 7.07
N PHE A 64 -2.20 -3.96 6.46
CA PHE A 64 -2.74 -2.74 7.05
C PHE A 64 -4.23 -2.90 7.41
N LEU A 65 -5.04 -3.38 6.47
CA LEU A 65 -6.48 -3.57 6.69
C LEU A 65 -6.74 -4.60 7.80
N PHE A 66 -6.02 -5.71 7.79
CA PHE A 66 -6.16 -6.75 8.81
C PHE A 66 -5.78 -6.24 10.21
N LEU A 67 -4.66 -5.52 10.32
CA LEU A 67 -4.22 -4.92 11.58
C LEU A 67 -5.20 -3.84 12.06
N ALA A 68 -5.76 -3.04 11.15
CA ALA A 68 -6.76 -2.02 11.50
C ALA A 68 -8.03 -2.65 12.09
N LEU A 69 -8.54 -3.73 11.48
CA LEU A 69 -9.69 -4.47 12.00
C LEU A 69 -9.38 -5.13 13.35
N LEU A 70 -8.21 -5.75 13.48
CA LEU A 70 -7.79 -6.40 14.71
C LEU A 70 -7.66 -5.40 15.86
N ILE A 71 -7.00 -4.26 15.63
CA ILE A 71 -6.86 -3.20 16.64
C ILE A 71 -8.24 -2.59 16.95
N GLY A 72 -9.03 -2.25 15.93
CA GLY A 72 -10.33 -1.62 16.12
C GLY A 72 -11.33 -2.49 16.91
N THR A 73 -11.34 -3.79 16.66
CA THR A 73 -12.20 -4.74 17.40
C THR A 73 -11.72 -5.01 18.83
N TRP A 74 -10.42 -4.90 19.10
CA TRP A 74 -9.84 -5.04 20.45
C TRP A 74 -9.85 -3.75 21.29
N GLN A 75 -10.18 -2.61 20.70
CA GLN A 75 -10.25 -1.31 21.36
C GLN A 75 -11.68 -0.89 21.73
N LEU A 76 -12.69 -1.60 21.24
CA LEU A 76 -14.11 -1.52 21.66
C LEU A 76 -14.33 -2.35 22.93
#